data_AF-A0A3M0XLC7-F1
#
_entry.id   AF-A0A3M0XLC7-F1
#
_cell.length_a   1.000
_cell.length_b   1.000
_cell.length_c   1.000
_cell.angle_alpha   90.00
_cell.angle_beta   90.00
_cell.angle_gamma   90.00
#
_symmetry.space_group_name_H-M   'P 1'
#
loop_
_entity.id
_entity.type
_entity.pdbx_description
1 polymer ?
#
loop_
_entity_poly.entity_id
_entity_poly.type
_entity_poly.pdbx_seq_one_letter_code
_entity_poly.pdbx_strand_id
1 'polypeptide(L)' 'IKVAKKTGRKVGICGQAPSDFPDFVEFLVEQGIDSISLIPDTVVRTSAAVAKIEKRLKR' A
#
# COMPACT_ATOMS: atom_id res chain seq x y z
N ILE A 1 6.61 -9.38 -1.22
CA ILE A 1 5.35 -9.47 -0.44
C ILE A 1 4.89 -10.91 -0.22
N LYS A 2 4.64 -11.71 -1.26
CA LYS A 2 4.20 -13.12 -1.15
C LYS A 2 5.01 -13.99 -0.18
N VAL A 3 6.34 -13.91 -0.21
CA VAL A 3 7.22 -14.65 0.72
C VAL A 3 7.03 -14.19 2.17
N ALA A 4 6.95 -12.89 2.41
CA ALA A 4 6.71 -12.34 3.74
C ALA A 4 5.40 -12.86 4.33
N LYS A 5 4.31 -12.84 3.54
CA LYS A 5 3.01 -13.41 3.96
C LYS A 5 3.07 -14.91 4.24
N LYS A 6 3.72 -15.69 3.37
CA LYS A 6 3.93 -17.13 3.58
C LYS A 6 4.73 -17.45 4.84
N THR A 7 5.61 -16.54 5.27
CA THR A 7 6.49 -16.72 6.43
C THR A 7 5.99 -15.98 7.68
N GLY A 8 4.78 -15.41 7.64
CA GLY A 8 4.21 -14.66 8.76
C GLY A 8 4.96 -13.37 9.10
N ARG A 9 5.76 -12.83 8.18
CA ARG A 9 6.54 -11.60 8.36
C ARG A 9 5.82 -10.40 7.75
N LYS A 10 5.87 -9.27 8.45
CA LYS A 10 5.39 -7.98 7.92
C LYS A 10 6.34 -7.45 6.84
N VAL A 11 5.80 -6.76 5.85
CA VAL A 11 6.56 -6.12 4.78
C VAL A 11 6.01 -4.73 4.49
N GLY A 12 6.92 -3.76 4.36
CA GLY A 12 6.60 -2.39 3.96
C GLY A 12 7.59 -1.85 2.94
N ILE A 13 7.24 -0.71 2.35
CA ILE A 13 8.07 -0.01 1.35
C ILE A 13 8.25 1.46 1.70
N CYS A 14 9.41 2.01 1.36
CA CYS A 14 9.72 3.44 1.42
C CYS A 14 10.24 3.93 0.05
N GLY A 15 10.25 5.25 -0.13
CA GLY A 15 10.66 5.90 -1.37
C GLY A 15 9.54 6.77 -1.95
N GLN A 16 9.82 7.43 -3.07
CA GLN A 16 8.90 8.40 -3.67
C GLN A 16 7.82 7.74 -4.54
N ALA A 17 8.09 6.55 -5.08
CA ALA A 17 7.17 5.81 -5.94
C ALA A 17 5.73 5.65 -5.39
N PRO A 18 5.49 5.27 -4.11
CA PRO A 18 4.12 5.20 -3.59
C PRO A 18 3.42 6.56 -3.43
N SER A 19 4.18 7.66 -3.38
CA SER A 19 3.63 9.03 -3.35
C SER A 19 3.31 9.56 -4.74
N ASP A 20 4.11 9.20 -5.74
CA ASP A 20 3.99 9.70 -7.11
C ASP A 20 3.04 8.87 -7.98
N PHE A 21 2.93 7.56 -7.74
CA PHE A 21 2.21 6.62 -8.61
C PHE A 21 1.04 5.93 -7.87
N PRO A 22 -0.20 6.40 -8.03
CA PRO A 22 -1.38 5.78 -7.42
C PRO A 22 -1.58 4.31 -7.80
N ASP A 23 -1.32 3.95 -9.06
CA ASP A 23 -1.46 2.58 -9.55
C ASP A 23 -0.47 1.63 -8.86
N PHE A 24 0.69 2.16 -8.44
CA PHE A 24 1.66 1.39 -7.67
C PHE A 24 1.15 1.11 -6.25
N VAL A 25 0.47 2.07 -5.61
CA VAL A 25 -0.20 1.84 -4.32
C VAL A 25 -1.28 0.79 -4.45
N GLU A 26 -2.11 0.86 -5.51
CA GLU A 26 -3.15 -0.13 -5.78
C GLU A 26 -2.57 -1.54 -5.91
N PHE A 27 -1.51 -1.70 -6.72
CA PHE A 27 -0.80 -2.96 -6.83
C PHE A 27 -0.28 -3.47 -5.48
N LEU A 28 0.34 -2.61 -4.67
CA LEU A 28 0.89 -3.01 -3.36
C LEU A 28 -0.21 -3.46 -2.39
N VAL A 29 -1.35 -2.76 -2.37
CA VAL A 29 -2.52 -3.12 -1.55
C VAL A 29 -3.13 -4.44 -2.01
N GLU A 30 -3.26 -4.66 -3.32
CA GLU A 30 -3.74 -5.92 -3.89
C GLU A 30 -2.83 -7.10 -3.53
N GLN A 31 -1.51 -6.89 -3.61
CA GLN A 31 -0.51 -7.88 -3.14
C GLN A 31 -0.55 -8.09 -1.61
N GLY A 32 -1.23 -7.21 -0.87
CA GLY A 32 -1.42 -7.29 0.58
C GLY A 32 -0.23 -6.76 1.38
N ILE A 33 0.40 -5.66 0.97
CA ILE A 33 1.45 -5.02 1.77
C ILE A 33 0.96 -4.64 3.18
N ASP A 34 1.84 -4.62 4.18
CA ASP A 34 1.46 -4.26 5.57
C ASP A 34 1.62 -2.77 5.86
N SER A 35 2.57 -2.10 5.20
CA SER A 35 2.79 -0.67 5.39
C SER A 35 3.40 0.02 4.17
N ILE A 36 3.05 1.29 3.98
CA ILE A 36 3.59 2.15 2.92
C ILE A 36 4.03 3.46 3.58
N SER A 37 5.28 3.87 3.37
CA SER A 37 5.76 5.19 3.79
C SER A 37 5.49 6.20 2.68
N LEU A 38 4.94 7.35 3.05
CA LEU A 38 4.49 8.40 2.14
C LEU A 38 5.00 9.76 2.63
N ILE A 39 5.16 10.69 1.70
CA ILE A 39 5.40 12.10 2.07
C ILE A 39 4.13 12.71 2.70
N PRO A 40 4.28 13.66 3.65
CA PRO A 40 3.16 14.25 4.38
C PRO A 40 2.05 14.80 3.47
N ASP A 41 2.41 15.42 2.36
CA ASP A 41 1.47 16.03 1.41
C ASP A 41 0.56 15.00 0.73
N THR A 42 1.03 13.76 0.60
CA THR A 42 0.31 12.68 -0.10
C THR A 42 -0.42 11.73 0.85
N VAL A 43 -0.16 11.79 2.16
CA VAL A 43 -0.65 10.79 3.11
C VAL A 43 -2.17 10.72 3.14
N VAL A 44 -2.86 11.87 3.15
CA VAL A 44 -4.32 11.94 3.26
C VAL A 44 -4.99 11.39 2.00
N ARG A 45 -4.55 11.86 0.82
CA ARG A 45 -5.08 11.41 -0.48
C ARG A 45 -4.86 9.92 -0.68
N THR A 46 -3.66 9.44 -0.38
CA THR A 46 -3.29 8.04 -0.58
C THR A 46 -4.02 7.14 0.41
N SER A 47 -4.18 7.54 1.67
CA SER A 47 -4.96 6.77 2.65
C SER A 47 -6.42 6.62 2.22
N ALA A 48 -7.02 7.69 1.68
CA ALA A 48 -8.38 7.63 1.15
C ALA A 48 -8.48 6.72 -0.09
N ALA A 49 -7.45 6.67 -0.93
CA ALA A 49 -7.39 5.75 -2.07
C ALA A 49 -7.25 4.28 -1.59
N VAL A 50 -6.33 4.01 -0.65
CA VAL A 50 -6.14 2.70 -0.04
C VAL A 50 -7.45 2.18 0.55
N ALA A 51 -8.16 2.98 1.34
CA ALA A 51 -9.45 2.58 1.92
C ALA A 51 -10.52 2.22 0.87
N LYS A 52 -10.53 2.91 -0.28
CA LYS A 52 -11.44 2.58 -1.39
C LYS A 52 -11.06 1.24 -2.03
N ILE A 53 -9.76 0.99 -2.22
CA ILE A 53 -9.23 -0.24 -2.79
C ILE A 53 -9.53 -1.41 -1.85
N GLU A 54 -9.26 -1.28 -0.55
CA GLU A 54 -9.56 -2.29 0.47
C GLU A 54 -11.05 -2.64 0.49
N LYS A 55 -11.94 -1.63 0.46
CA LYS A 55 -13.38 -1.83 0.36
C LYS A 55 -13.78 -2.61 -0.90
N ARG A 56 -13.14 -2.34 -2.05
CA ARG A 56 -13.37 -3.08 -3.30
C ARG A 56 -12.89 -4.53 -3.20
N LEU A 57 -11.78 -4.77 -2.51
CA LEU A 57 -11.20 -6.08 -2.28
C LEU A 57 -11.89 -6.87 -1.16
N LYS A 58 -12.87 -6.27 -0.45
CA LYS A 58 -13.53 -6.83 0.73
C LYS A 58 -12.53 -7.21 1.84
N ARG A 59 -11.52 -6.36 2.03
CA ARG A 59 -10.56 -6.44 3.13
C ARG A 59 -10.82 -5.35 4.16
#